data_AF-A0A7S1Z8I4-F1
#
_entry.id   AF-A0A7S1Z8I4-F1
#
_cell.length_a   1.000
_cell.length_b   1.000
_cell.length_c   1.000
_cell.angle_alpha   90.00
_cell.angle_beta   90.00
_cell.angle_gamma   90.00
#
_symmetry.space_group_name_H-M   'P 1'
#
loop_
_entity.id
_entity.type
_entity.pdbx_description
1 polymer ?
#
loop_
_entity_poly.entity_id
_entity_poly.type
_entity_poly.pdbx_seq_one_letter_code
_entity_poly.pdbx_strand_id
1 'polypeptide(L)'
;VATGDAVDVLLSVSERGGNDGRGAEFRDACRCVSVRLSAVHVIARASPRTKRRVVGCLRGVCGHTVLMCGDGVNDVGAMKAADVSVAMLTGYGSEDSSDADDNIDHEDEMRRERFRRRVLKNKQGYAAMAKTTESSLEKIVASHGIGDSPVAKQARVKRKIDAALKGITDASSGGQGDVAYSFGDIKILLKSIWKALMEERQRDKALRKGGGAAARVLAEDNRLRKSVLRSCGKDPFVKNSGHEHDNGDRESDTTIKPGEACLASACTFL
;
A
#
# COMPACT_ATOMS: atom_id res chain seq x y z
N VAL A 1 -11.55 29.08 -22.86
CA VAL A 1 -11.37 27.68 -22.40
C VAL A 1 -9.88 27.44 -22.18
N ALA A 2 -9.47 26.84 -21.07
CA ALA A 2 -8.08 26.50 -20.77
C ALA A 2 -7.99 25.03 -20.32
N THR A 3 -6.82 24.40 -20.50
CA THR A 3 -6.54 23.05 -19.99
C THR A 3 -6.08 23.09 -18.54
N GLY A 4 -6.41 22.06 -17.75
CA GLY A 4 -6.03 21.91 -16.35
C GLY A 4 -4.54 22.13 -16.10
N ASP A 5 -3.67 21.49 -16.88
CA ASP A 5 -2.22 21.61 -16.74
C ASP A 5 -1.72 23.06 -16.91
N ALA A 6 -2.30 23.80 -17.87
CA ALA A 6 -1.93 25.20 -18.11
C ALA A 6 -2.33 26.10 -16.94
N VAL A 7 -3.51 25.83 -16.34
CA VAL A 7 -3.97 26.54 -15.14
C VAL A 7 -3.10 26.17 -13.93
N ASP A 8 -2.70 24.91 -13.80
CA ASP A 8 -1.85 24.45 -12.70
C ASP A 8 -0.46 25.11 -12.72
N VAL A 9 0.11 25.31 -13.91
CA VAL A 9 1.35 26.09 -14.11
C VAL A 9 1.14 27.55 -13.71
N LEU A 10 0.03 28.17 -14.13
CA LEU A 10 -0.30 29.55 -13.78
C LEU A 10 -0.39 29.75 -12.26
N LEU A 11 -1.09 28.85 -11.55
CA LEU A 11 -1.26 28.92 -10.10
C LEU A 11 0.06 28.74 -9.34
N SER A 12 0.99 27.97 -9.89
CA SER A 12 2.31 27.74 -9.29
C SER A 12 3.19 28.99 -9.28
N VAL A 13 2.92 29.97 -10.13
CA VAL A 13 3.64 31.27 -10.14
C VAL A 13 3.29 32.09 -8.90
N SER A 14 2.03 32.07 -8.46
CA SER A 14 1.60 32.78 -7.25
C SER A 14 2.20 32.16 -5.99
N GLU A 15 2.27 30.83 -5.89
CA GLU A 15 2.80 30.13 -4.71
C GLU A 15 4.31 30.37 -4.48
N ARG A 16 5.09 30.59 -5.54
CA ARG A 16 6.55 30.81 -5.43
C ARG A 16 6.93 32.16 -4.82
N GLY A 17 6.13 33.21 -5.02
CA GLY A 17 6.45 34.55 -4.50
C GLY A 17 6.27 34.69 -2.98
N GLY A 18 5.57 33.75 -2.33
CA GLY A 18 5.23 33.86 -0.90
C GLY A 18 6.35 33.48 0.07
N ASN A 19 7.32 32.66 -0.35
CA ASN A 19 8.38 32.15 0.52
C ASN A 19 9.64 33.03 0.58
N ASP A 20 9.80 33.97 -0.36
CA ASP A 20 11.09 34.65 -0.57
C ASP A 20 11.17 36.05 0.06
N GLY A 21 10.21 36.42 0.94
CA GLY A 21 10.21 37.71 1.65
C GLY A 21 10.01 38.96 0.78
N ARG A 22 9.83 38.80 -0.53
CA ARG A 22 9.63 39.89 -1.51
C ARG A 22 8.15 40.16 -1.76
N GLY A 23 7.50 40.83 -0.81
CA GLY A 23 6.06 41.11 -0.85
C GLY A 23 5.55 41.89 -2.07
N ALA A 24 6.41 42.64 -2.78
CA ALA A 24 6.04 43.34 -4.01
C ALA A 24 5.89 42.38 -5.20
N GLU A 25 6.87 41.51 -5.42
CA GLU A 25 6.85 40.49 -6.49
C GLU A 25 5.68 39.51 -6.30
N PHE A 26 5.38 39.14 -5.04
CA PHE A 26 4.21 38.32 -4.72
C PHE A 26 2.89 39.00 -5.07
N ARG A 27 2.73 40.29 -4.76
CA ARG A 27 1.50 41.03 -5.12
C ARG A 27 1.30 41.12 -6.63
N ASP A 28 2.36 41.35 -7.39
CA ASP A 28 2.29 41.39 -8.85
C ASP A 28 1.96 40.01 -9.45
N ALA A 29 2.52 38.94 -8.90
CA ALA A 29 2.18 37.57 -9.28
C ALA A 29 0.70 37.23 -8.96
N CYS A 30 0.22 37.59 -7.78
CA CYS A 30 -1.19 37.42 -7.40
C CYS A 30 -2.13 38.19 -8.34
N ARG A 31 -1.77 39.43 -8.69
CA ARG A 31 -2.54 40.24 -9.63
C ARG A 31 -2.57 39.63 -11.03
N CYS A 32 -1.45 39.11 -11.53
CA CYS A 32 -1.38 38.51 -12.86
C CYS A 32 -2.21 37.21 -12.94
N VAL A 33 -2.22 36.41 -11.87
CA VAL A 33 -3.05 35.21 -11.76
C VAL A 33 -4.52 35.57 -11.73
N SER A 34 -4.92 36.57 -10.93
CA SER A 34 -6.31 37.04 -10.87
C SER A 34 -6.81 37.47 -12.25
N VAL A 35 -6.08 38.33 -12.96
CA VAL A 35 -6.47 38.80 -14.30
C VAL A 35 -6.63 37.63 -15.29
N ARG A 36 -5.70 36.67 -15.26
CA ARG A 36 -5.73 35.53 -16.20
C ARG A 36 -6.84 34.54 -15.87
N LEU A 37 -7.10 34.27 -14.59
CA LEU A 37 -8.19 33.39 -14.18
C LEU A 37 -9.56 34.00 -14.52
N SER A 38 -9.73 35.31 -14.38
CA SER A 38 -10.99 35.99 -14.75
C SER A 38 -11.33 35.87 -16.24
N ALA A 39 -10.34 35.64 -17.11
CA ALA A 39 -10.55 35.41 -18.55
C ALA A 39 -10.87 33.94 -18.89
N VAL A 40 -10.81 33.02 -17.92
CA VAL A 40 -11.01 31.59 -18.14
C VAL A 40 -12.37 31.16 -17.60
N HIS A 41 -13.32 30.94 -18.49
CA HIS A 41 -14.66 30.46 -18.14
C HIS A 41 -14.79 28.94 -18.04
N VAL A 42 -13.89 28.19 -18.68
CA VAL A 42 -13.95 26.72 -18.75
C VAL A 42 -12.56 26.16 -18.55
N ILE A 43 -12.40 25.27 -17.58
CA ILE A 43 -11.17 24.52 -17.33
C ILE A 43 -11.43 23.04 -17.65
N ALA A 44 -10.90 22.59 -18.78
CA ALA A 44 -11.06 21.21 -19.23
C ALA A 44 -9.90 20.33 -18.76
N ARG A 45 -10.16 19.04 -18.52
CA ARG A 45 -9.16 18.05 -18.08
C ARG A 45 -8.45 18.50 -16.80
N ALA A 46 -9.21 18.98 -15.82
CA ALA A 46 -8.67 19.44 -14.54
C ALA A 46 -8.49 18.26 -13.58
N SER A 47 -7.28 18.08 -13.05
CA SER A 47 -7.05 17.11 -11.99
C SER A 47 -7.77 17.52 -10.69
N PRO A 48 -8.12 16.59 -9.78
CA PRO A 48 -8.71 16.92 -8.47
C PRO A 48 -7.89 17.96 -7.69
N ARG A 49 -6.55 17.88 -7.80
CA ARG A 49 -5.63 18.85 -7.20
C ARG A 49 -5.80 20.23 -7.83
N THR A 50 -5.85 20.31 -9.15
CA THR A 50 -6.03 21.57 -9.89
C THR A 50 -7.36 22.23 -9.54
N LYS A 51 -8.47 21.48 -9.49
CA LYS A 51 -9.79 22.00 -9.10
C LYS A 51 -9.73 22.69 -7.72
N ARG A 52 -9.09 22.02 -6.73
CA ARG A 52 -8.91 22.59 -5.39
C ARG A 52 -8.06 23.85 -5.38
N ARG A 53 -6.94 23.88 -6.13
CA ARG A 53 -6.06 25.06 -6.20
C ARG A 53 -6.76 26.25 -6.85
N VAL A 54 -7.55 26.03 -7.89
CA VAL A 54 -8.34 27.08 -8.55
C VAL A 54 -9.32 27.72 -7.55
N VAL A 55 -10.11 26.90 -6.85
CA VAL A 55 -11.05 27.39 -5.82
C VAL A 55 -10.33 28.16 -4.72
N GLY A 56 -9.21 27.62 -4.22
CA GLY A 56 -8.41 28.28 -3.20
C GLY A 56 -7.81 29.62 -3.65
N CYS A 57 -7.40 29.72 -4.92
CA CYS A 57 -6.87 30.95 -5.49
C CYS A 57 -7.97 32.00 -5.72
N LEU A 58 -9.13 31.60 -6.25
CA LEU A 58 -10.28 32.50 -6.42
C LEU A 58 -10.73 33.08 -5.08
N ARG A 59 -10.79 32.24 -4.03
CA ARG A 59 -11.19 32.65 -2.69
C ARG A 59 -10.12 33.50 -1.97
N GLY A 60 -8.88 33.01 -1.93
CA GLY A 60 -7.82 33.61 -1.11
C GLY A 60 -7.02 34.72 -1.80
N VAL A 61 -6.70 34.57 -3.08
CA VAL A 61 -5.85 35.51 -3.83
C VAL A 61 -6.68 36.56 -4.55
N CYS A 62 -7.79 36.15 -5.16
CA CYS A 62 -8.67 37.06 -5.88
C CYS A 62 -9.74 37.70 -4.99
N GLY A 63 -9.98 37.12 -3.80
CA GLY A 63 -10.95 37.63 -2.84
C GLY A 63 -12.41 37.43 -3.26
N HIS A 64 -12.70 36.49 -4.15
CA HIS A 64 -14.06 36.19 -4.58
C HIS A 64 -14.77 35.26 -3.61
N THR A 65 -16.09 35.40 -3.50
CA THR A 65 -16.93 34.36 -2.91
C THR A 65 -17.13 33.24 -3.92
N VAL A 66 -16.74 32.03 -3.55
CA VAL A 66 -16.70 30.89 -4.48
C VAL A 66 -17.79 29.87 -4.16
N LEU A 67 -18.65 29.60 -5.14
CA LEU A 67 -19.54 28.44 -5.18
C LEU A 67 -18.87 27.34 -6.00
N MET A 68 -18.76 26.14 -5.44
CA MET A 68 -18.27 24.97 -6.18
C MET A 68 -19.35 23.88 -6.24
N CYS A 69 -19.70 23.48 -7.46
CA CYS A 69 -20.59 22.34 -7.71
C CYS A 69 -19.77 21.13 -8.16
N GLY A 70 -20.14 19.94 -7.71
CA GLY A 70 -19.48 18.70 -8.11
C GLY A 70 -20.36 17.49 -7.87
N ASP A 71 -20.15 16.43 -8.64
CA ASP A 71 -20.94 15.20 -8.66
C ASP A 71 -20.17 13.98 -8.09
N GLY A 72 -18.86 14.12 -7.83
CA GLY A 72 -18.03 12.98 -7.47
C GLY A 72 -16.93 13.25 -6.44
N VAL A 73 -16.25 12.16 -6.06
CA VAL A 73 -15.13 12.15 -5.10
C VAL A 73 -13.96 13.05 -5.52
N ASN A 74 -13.86 13.36 -6.81
CA ASN A 74 -12.84 14.24 -7.39
C ASN A 74 -13.05 15.70 -7.01
N ASP A 75 -14.28 16.10 -6.70
CA ASP A 75 -14.64 17.49 -6.40
C ASP A 75 -14.67 17.78 -4.91
N VAL A 76 -14.72 16.75 -4.06
CA VAL A 76 -14.80 16.89 -2.59
C VAL A 76 -13.72 17.82 -2.04
N GLY A 77 -12.49 17.72 -2.55
CA GLY A 77 -11.39 18.58 -2.13
C GLY A 77 -11.58 20.06 -2.51
N ALA A 78 -12.19 20.32 -3.67
CA ALA A 78 -12.49 21.66 -4.15
C ALA A 78 -13.74 22.24 -3.47
N MET A 79 -14.79 21.43 -3.32
CA MET A 79 -16.01 21.75 -2.58
C MET A 79 -15.71 22.17 -1.14
N LYS A 80 -14.82 21.43 -0.46
CA LYS A 80 -14.39 21.79 0.91
C LYS A 80 -13.62 23.12 0.99
N ALA A 81 -12.99 23.54 -0.10
CA ALA A 81 -12.21 24.78 -0.15
C ALA A 81 -13.06 26.01 -0.55
N ALA A 82 -14.27 25.79 -1.07
CA ALA A 82 -15.19 26.83 -1.49
C ALA A 82 -15.92 27.44 -0.29
N ASP A 83 -16.49 28.63 -0.47
CA ASP A 83 -17.32 29.27 0.56
C ASP A 83 -18.69 28.58 0.66
N VAL A 84 -19.22 28.17 -0.49
CA VAL A 84 -20.45 27.36 -0.58
C VAL A 84 -20.19 26.21 -1.53
N SER A 85 -20.68 25.01 -1.19
CA SER A 85 -20.57 23.86 -2.07
C SER A 85 -21.89 23.14 -2.25
N VAL A 86 -22.15 22.70 -3.48
CA VAL A 86 -23.35 21.96 -3.85
C VAL A 86 -22.94 20.63 -4.45
N ALA A 87 -23.34 19.55 -3.81
CA ALA A 87 -23.22 18.22 -4.40
C ALA A 87 -24.35 18.04 -5.41
N MET A 88 -24.02 17.83 -6.66
CA MET A 88 -24.99 17.41 -7.66
C MET A 88 -25.25 15.92 -7.45
N LEU A 89 -26.46 15.58 -7.01
CA LEU A 89 -26.91 14.21 -7.01
C LEU A 89 -27.28 13.85 -8.46
N THR A 90 -26.49 13.02 -9.12
CA THR A 90 -26.90 12.41 -10.39
C THR A 90 -28.06 11.44 -10.08
N GLY A 91 -29.27 11.76 -10.56
CA GLY A 91 -30.43 10.86 -10.44
C GLY A 91 -31.74 11.45 -9.87
N TYR A 92 -31.83 12.74 -9.54
CA TYR A 92 -33.13 13.36 -9.22
C TYR A 92 -33.73 14.06 -10.44
N GLY A 93 -34.39 13.28 -11.28
CA GLY A 93 -35.23 13.74 -12.38
C GLY A 93 -36.67 13.33 -12.16
N SER A 94 -37.53 14.33 -11.95
CA SER A 94 -39.01 14.36 -12.01
C SER A 94 -39.81 13.47 -11.04
N GLU A 95 -40.09 14.01 -9.85
CA GLU A 95 -41.34 13.74 -9.12
C GLU A 95 -42.50 14.42 -9.89
N ASP A 96 -43.01 13.81 -10.98
CA ASP A 96 -44.37 14.04 -11.53
C ASP A 96 -44.63 13.39 -12.92
N SER A 97 -44.18 12.16 -13.17
CA SER A 97 -44.82 11.34 -14.21
C SER A 97 -44.68 9.85 -13.91
N SER A 98 -45.81 9.17 -13.89
CA SER A 98 -46.05 7.82 -13.36
C SER A 98 -45.52 6.66 -14.21
N ASP A 99 -44.44 6.81 -14.98
CA ASP A 99 -44.02 5.78 -15.95
C ASP A 99 -42.48 5.58 -16.10
N ALA A 100 -41.67 5.72 -15.04
CA ALA A 100 -40.21 5.62 -15.16
C ALA A 100 -39.55 4.64 -14.16
N ASP A 101 -39.73 3.33 -14.36
CA ASP A 101 -39.05 2.28 -13.57
C ASP A 101 -37.83 1.64 -14.27
N ASP A 102 -37.27 2.28 -15.32
CA ASP A 102 -36.17 1.66 -16.11
C ASP A 102 -35.03 2.63 -16.51
N ASN A 103 -34.78 3.71 -15.76
CA ASN A 103 -33.59 4.55 -15.97
C ASN A 103 -32.56 4.35 -14.86
N ILE A 104 -31.99 3.15 -14.81
CA ILE A 104 -30.70 2.94 -14.13
C ILE A 104 -29.68 3.78 -14.89
N ASP A 105 -29.07 4.76 -14.20
CA ASP A 105 -27.96 5.55 -14.74
C ASP A 105 -26.77 4.59 -15.01
N HIS A 106 -26.74 4.03 -16.22
CA HIS A 106 -25.73 3.09 -16.69
C HIS A 106 -24.31 3.66 -16.52
N GLU A 107 -24.18 4.98 -16.48
CA GLU A 107 -22.89 5.64 -16.32
C GLU A 107 -22.38 5.59 -14.88
N ASP A 108 -23.26 5.72 -13.90
CA ASP A 108 -22.93 5.64 -12.49
C ASP A 108 -22.68 4.18 -12.05
N GLU A 109 -23.44 3.23 -12.60
CA GLU A 109 -23.15 1.80 -12.45
C GLU A 109 -21.78 1.45 -13.07
N MET A 110 -21.48 1.94 -14.27
CA MET A 110 -20.17 1.78 -14.91
C MET A 110 -19.03 2.44 -14.10
N ARG A 111 -19.27 3.60 -13.45
CA ARG A 111 -18.29 4.21 -12.53
C ARG A 111 -18.02 3.31 -11.33
N ARG A 112 -19.08 2.78 -10.69
CA ARG A 112 -18.95 1.84 -9.55
C ARG A 112 -18.21 0.56 -9.95
N GLU A 113 -18.53 -0.01 -11.10
CA GLU A 113 -17.89 -1.21 -11.63
C GLU A 113 -16.40 -0.97 -11.91
N ARG A 114 -16.04 0.16 -12.54
CA ARG A 114 -14.64 0.56 -12.77
C ARG A 114 -13.87 0.73 -11.47
N PHE A 115 -14.47 1.39 -10.47
CA PHE A 115 -13.86 1.56 -9.14
C PHE A 115 -13.65 0.20 -8.46
N ARG A 116 -14.66 -0.68 -8.48
CA ARG A 116 -14.60 -2.04 -7.92
C ARG A 116 -13.49 -2.86 -8.58
N ARG A 117 -13.36 -2.81 -9.90
CA ARG A 117 -12.29 -3.49 -10.66
C ARG A 117 -10.90 -3.00 -10.28
N ARG A 118 -10.71 -1.68 -10.09
CA ARG A 118 -9.42 -1.10 -9.69
C ARG A 118 -9.03 -1.51 -8.27
N VAL A 119 -9.97 -1.47 -7.33
CA VAL A 119 -9.76 -1.92 -5.95
C VAL A 119 -9.41 -3.42 -5.91
N LEU A 120 -10.10 -4.24 -6.70
CA LEU A 120 -9.84 -5.68 -6.80
C LEU A 120 -8.47 -5.99 -7.44
N LYS A 121 -8.11 -5.32 -8.54
CA LYS A 121 -6.78 -5.45 -9.16
C LYS A 121 -5.67 -5.08 -8.18
N ASN A 122 -5.84 -3.98 -7.44
CA ASN A 122 -4.85 -3.55 -6.44
C ASN A 122 -4.74 -4.58 -5.31
N LYS A 123 -5.86 -5.12 -4.79
CA LYS A 123 -5.84 -6.21 -3.79
C LYS A 123 -5.13 -7.46 -4.30
N GLN A 124 -5.35 -7.86 -5.55
CA GLN A 124 -4.71 -9.03 -6.14
C GLN A 124 -3.21 -8.82 -6.34
N GLY A 125 -2.78 -7.62 -6.74
CA GLY A 125 -1.36 -7.24 -6.83
C GLY A 125 -0.64 -7.33 -5.49
N TYR A 126 -1.23 -6.75 -4.43
CA TYR A 126 -0.69 -6.87 -3.07
C TYR A 126 -0.65 -8.33 -2.57
N ALA A 127 -1.67 -9.13 -2.87
CA ALA A 127 -1.69 -10.55 -2.49
C ALA A 127 -0.65 -11.39 -3.25
N ALA A 128 -0.40 -11.12 -4.53
CA ALA A 128 0.62 -11.80 -5.32
C ALA A 128 2.04 -11.43 -4.87
N MET A 129 2.26 -10.15 -4.55
CA MET A 129 3.53 -9.67 -4.02
C MET A 129 3.79 -10.22 -2.61
N ALA A 130 2.76 -10.31 -1.76
CA ALA A 130 2.83 -10.94 -0.43
C ALA A 130 3.16 -12.44 -0.52
N LYS A 131 2.55 -13.20 -1.45
CA LYS A 131 2.87 -14.63 -1.65
C LYS A 131 4.32 -14.88 -2.07
N THR A 132 4.88 -13.99 -2.89
CA THR A 132 6.24 -14.14 -3.42
C THR A 132 7.30 -13.85 -2.34
N THR A 133 7.07 -12.84 -1.50
CA THR A 133 7.94 -12.53 -0.35
C THR A 133 7.80 -13.58 0.75
N GLU A 134 6.58 -14.08 1.01
CA GLU A 134 6.31 -15.15 1.96
C GLU A 134 7.02 -16.45 1.58
N SER A 135 7.04 -16.84 0.30
CA SER A 135 7.76 -18.04 -0.17
C SER A 135 9.28 -17.98 0.09
N SER A 136 9.89 -16.79 -0.01
CA SER A 136 11.31 -16.60 0.27
C SER A 136 11.62 -16.60 1.77
N LEU A 137 10.71 -16.04 2.58
CA LEU A 137 10.78 -16.03 4.04
C LEU A 137 10.58 -17.43 4.63
N GLU A 138 9.65 -18.20 4.09
CA GLU A 138 9.37 -19.57 4.51
C GLU A 138 10.58 -20.49 4.31
N LYS A 139 11.36 -20.30 3.24
CA LYS A 139 12.61 -21.04 3.01
C LYS A 139 13.65 -20.75 4.11
N ILE A 140 13.78 -19.50 4.53
CA ILE A 140 14.70 -19.08 5.60
C ILE A 140 14.23 -19.62 6.96
N VAL A 141 12.92 -19.54 7.23
CA VAL A 141 12.33 -20.07 8.47
C VAL A 141 12.47 -21.59 8.54
N ALA A 142 12.26 -22.28 7.41
CA ALA A 142 12.43 -23.73 7.30
C ALA A 142 13.89 -24.16 7.49
N SER A 143 14.88 -23.44 6.93
CA SER A 143 16.30 -23.75 7.17
C SER A 143 16.69 -23.60 8.64
N HIS A 144 15.92 -22.81 9.41
CA HIS A 144 16.07 -22.69 10.85
C HIS A 144 15.34 -23.78 11.65
N GLY A 145 14.76 -24.79 11.00
CA GLY A 145 14.09 -25.89 11.68
C GLY A 145 12.76 -25.49 12.32
N ILE A 146 12.03 -24.56 11.72
CA ILE A 146 10.74 -24.06 12.21
C ILE A 146 9.64 -24.50 11.23
N GLY A 147 8.54 -25.05 11.77
CA GLY A 147 7.43 -25.60 10.98
C GLY A 147 7.60 -27.06 10.57
N ASP A 148 6.69 -27.54 9.71
CA ASP A 148 6.50 -28.96 9.39
C ASP A 148 7.01 -29.38 8.01
N SER A 149 7.63 -28.46 7.28
CA SER A 149 8.19 -28.76 5.97
C SER A 149 9.32 -29.81 6.09
N PRO A 150 9.56 -30.64 5.05
CA PRO A 150 10.65 -31.62 5.07
C PRO A 150 12.01 -30.99 5.39
N VAL A 151 12.24 -29.77 4.90
CA VAL A 151 13.45 -28.98 5.14
C VAL A 151 13.60 -28.62 6.62
N ALA A 152 12.50 -28.22 7.28
CA ALA A 152 12.52 -27.90 8.71
C ALA A 152 12.80 -29.12 9.59
N LYS A 153 12.21 -30.27 9.24
CA LYS A 153 12.48 -31.55 9.94
C LYS A 153 13.94 -31.95 9.81
N GLN A 154 14.48 -31.90 8.59
CA GLN A 154 15.89 -32.18 8.32
C GLN A 154 16.81 -31.23 9.09
N ALA A 155 16.51 -29.94 9.13
CA ALA A 155 17.31 -28.95 9.87
C ALA A 155 17.33 -29.22 11.38
N ARG A 156 16.21 -29.62 12.00
CA ARG A 156 16.16 -29.98 13.43
C ARG A 156 16.97 -31.24 13.75
N VAL A 157 16.79 -32.29 12.95
CA VAL A 157 17.52 -33.56 13.13
C VAL A 157 19.01 -33.33 12.93
N LYS A 158 19.39 -32.63 11.86
CA LYS A 158 20.78 -32.28 11.56
C LYS A 158 21.44 -31.52 12.70
N ARG A 159 20.80 -30.49 13.26
CA ARG A 159 21.35 -29.73 14.40
C ARG A 159 21.65 -30.59 15.62
N LYS A 160 20.80 -31.56 15.93
CA LYS A 160 21.00 -32.47 17.07
C LYS A 160 22.16 -33.44 16.81
N ILE A 161 22.32 -33.88 15.57
CA ILE A 161 23.44 -34.71 15.14
C ILE A 161 24.74 -33.90 15.20
N ASP A 162 24.76 -32.69 14.65
CA ASP A 162 25.92 -31.79 14.66
C ASP A 162 26.35 -31.44 16.10
N ALA A 163 25.38 -31.22 17.01
CA ALA A 163 25.66 -30.98 18.42
C ALA A 163 26.25 -32.21 19.13
N ALA A 164 25.76 -33.41 18.82
CA ALA A 164 26.31 -34.66 19.36
C ALA A 164 27.72 -34.93 18.82
N LEU A 165 27.94 -34.68 17.52
CA LEU A 165 29.25 -34.77 16.88
C LEU A 165 30.24 -33.81 17.52
N LYS A 166 29.82 -32.56 17.74
CA LYS A 166 30.63 -31.54 18.42
C LYS A 166 30.98 -31.95 19.86
N GLY A 167 30.02 -32.51 20.61
CA GLY A 167 30.27 -33.00 21.96
C GLY A 167 31.30 -34.13 22.02
N ILE A 168 31.35 -34.99 20.99
CA ILE A 168 32.37 -36.03 20.84
C ILE A 168 33.74 -35.40 20.50
N THR A 169 33.78 -34.46 19.55
CA THR A 169 35.05 -33.81 19.16
C THR A 169 35.64 -32.95 20.28
N ASP A 170 34.80 -32.28 21.07
CA ASP A 170 35.21 -31.46 22.22
C ASP A 170 35.66 -32.35 23.38
N ALA A 171 35.14 -33.58 23.52
CA ALA A 171 35.63 -34.56 24.49
C ALA A 171 36.98 -35.18 24.07
N SER A 172 37.25 -35.23 22.76
CA SER A 172 38.51 -35.69 22.17
C SER A 172 39.53 -34.56 21.94
N SER A 173 39.28 -33.34 22.41
CA SER A 173 40.16 -32.19 22.17
C SER A 173 41.46 -32.28 22.97
N GLY A 174 42.41 -32.99 22.37
CA GLY A 174 43.83 -32.99 22.63
C GLY A 174 44.60 -33.33 21.35
N GLY A 175 44.26 -32.73 20.21
CA GLY A 175 45.05 -32.90 18.98
C GLY A 175 44.33 -32.48 17.70
N GLN A 176 44.94 -31.57 16.95
CA GLN A 176 44.53 -31.17 15.61
C GLN A 176 45.08 -32.21 14.62
N GLY A 177 44.30 -33.25 14.36
CA GLY A 177 44.64 -34.35 13.45
C GLY A 177 43.40 -35.22 13.19
N ASP A 178 43.44 -36.11 12.18
CA ASP A 178 42.34 -37.01 11.81
C ASP A 178 41.72 -37.67 13.04
N VAL A 179 40.49 -37.28 13.36
CA VAL A 179 39.76 -37.76 14.55
C VAL A 179 39.31 -39.19 14.30
N ALA A 180 40.05 -40.16 14.85
CA ALA A 180 39.63 -41.56 14.84
C ALA A 180 38.46 -41.75 15.82
N TYR A 181 37.26 -41.94 15.30
CA TYR A 181 36.07 -42.21 16.11
C TYR A 181 36.17 -43.58 16.81
N SER A 182 36.03 -43.61 18.13
CA SER A 182 35.96 -44.87 18.88
C SER A 182 34.60 -45.55 18.69
N PHE A 183 34.54 -46.88 18.85
CA PHE A 183 33.28 -47.63 18.93
C PHE A 183 32.32 -47.07 20.00
N GLY A 184 32.86 -46.46 21.07
CA GLY A 184 32.07 -45.75 22.08
C GLY A 184 31.37 -44.50 21.53
N ASP A 185 32.10 -43.70 20.74
CA ASP A 185 31.61 -42.46 20.14
C ASP A 185 30.54 -42.74 19.09
N ILE A 186 30.73 -43.79 18.29
CA ILE A 186 29.75 -44.24 17.31
C ILE A 186 28.44 -44.66 18.01
N LYS A 187 28.52 -45.34 19.17
CA LYS A 187 27.34 -45.69 19.96
C LYS A 187 26.62 -44.46 20.53
N ILE A 188 27.36 -43.44 20.98
CA ILE A 188 26.80 -42.18 21.49
C ILE A 188 26.09 -41.42 20.36
N LEU A 189 26.70 -41.36 19.18
CA LEU A 189 26.14 -40.74 17.99
C LEU A 189 24.86 -41.45 17.54
N LEU A 190 24.87 -42.79 17.44
CA LEU A 190 23.69 -43.59 17.08
C LEU A 190 22.53 -43.39 18.07
N LYS A 191 22.81 -43.36 19.37
CA LYS A 191 21.79 -43.05 20.39
C LYS A 191 21.21 -41.65 20.21
N SER A 192 22.05 -40.67 19.89
CA SER A 192 21.63 -39.28 19.66
C SER A 192 20.77 -39.14 18.40
N ILE A 193 21.15 -39.82 17.30
CA ILE A 193 20.37 -39.89 16.06
C ILE A 193 19.00 -40.51 16.34
N TRP A 194 18.97 -41.66 17.01
CA TRP A 194 17.73 -42.35 17.32
C TRP A 194 16.80 -41.50 18.21
N LYS A 195 17.36 -40.84 19.23
CA LYS A 195 16.62 -39.91 20.08
C LYS A 195 16.05 -38.74 19.29
N ALA A 196 16.85 -38.10 18.44
CA ALA A 196 16.41 -36.98 17.60
C ALA A 196 15.25 -37.38 16.68
N LEU A 197 15.32 -38.57 16.09
CA LEU A 197 14.30 -39.09 15.18
C LEU A 197 13.00 -39.47 15.91
N MET A 198 13.11 -40.00 17.13
CA MET A 198 11.95 -40.34 17.98
C MET A 198 11.22 -39.09 18.49
N GLU A 199 11.96 -38.06 18.90
CA GLU A 199 11.38 -36.78 19.32
C GLU A 199 10.63 -36.10 18.16
N GLU A 200 11.16 -36.17 16.95
CA GLU A 200 10.49 -35.62 15.75
C GLU A 200 9.19 -36.39 15.43
N ARG A 201 9.20 -37.72 15.59
CA ARG A 201 8.00 -38.55 15.42
C ARG A 201 6.94 -38.25 16.49
N GLN A 202 7.34 -37.93 17.72
CA GLN A 202 6.41 -37.52 18.78
C GLN A 202 5.79 -36.15 18.48
N ARG A 203 6.59 -35.20 17.97
CA ARG A 203 6.11 -33.89 17.52
C ARG A 203 5.09 -34.02 16.40
N ASP A 204 5.36 -34.84 15.39
CA ASP A 204 4.43 -35.12 14.29
C ASP A 204 3.11 -35.74 14.81
N LYS A 205 3.19 -36.66 15.76
CA LYS A 205 1.98 -37.22 16.40
C LYS A 205 1.18 -36.18 17.18
N ALA A 206 1.86 -35.28 17.89
CA ALA A 206 1.20 -34.19 18.62
C ALA A 206 0.47 -33.24 17.66
N LEU A 207 1.10 -32.85 16.56
CA LEU A 207 0.51 -31.97 15.54
C LEU A 207 -0.69 -32.64 14.84
N ARG A 208 -0.57 -33.93 14.50
CA ARG A 208 -1.67 -34.71 13.88
C ARG A 208 -2.86 -34.92 14.82
N LYS A 209 -2.60 -35.10 16.12
CA LYS A 209 -3.66 -35.28 17.14
C LYS A 209 -4.33 -33.96 17.53
N GLY A 210 -3.64 -32.82 17.33
CA GLY A 210 -4.14 -31.51 17.70
C GLY A 210 -4.16 -31.27 19.21
N GLY A 211 -4.92 -30.26 19.65
CA GLY A 211 -5.11 -29.91 21.06
C GLY A 211 -3.92 -29.21 21.72
N GLY A 212 -3.86 -29.25 23.06
CA GLY A 212 -2.91 -28.44 23.84
C GLY A 212 -1.43 -28.79 23.64
N ALA A 213 -1.11 -30.00 23.17
CA ALA A 213 0.26 -30.37 22.81
C ALA A 213 0.68 -29.73 21.47
N ALA A 214 -0.20 -29.75 20.46
CA ALA A 214 0.03 -29.05 19.20
C ALA A 214 0.12 -27.53 19.39
N ALA A 215 -0.75 -26.96 20.24
CA ALA A 215 -0.74 -25.53 20.54
C ALA A 215 0.59 -25.07 21.15
N ARG A 216 1.20 -25.87 22.04
CA ARG A 216 2.52 -25.58 22.62
C ARG A 216 3.63 -25.59 21.56
N VAL A 217 3.63 -26.61 20.70
CA VAL A 217 4.59 -26.72 19.59
C VAL A 217 4.49 -25.53 18.63
N LEU A 218 3.27 -25.14 18.26
CA LEU A 218 3.02 -24.00 17.37
C LEU A 218 3.36 -22.66 18.04
N ALA A 219 3.12 -22.51 19.33
CA ALA A 219 3.49 -21.31 20.08
C ALA A 219 5.01 -21.12 20.15
N GLU A 220 5.75 -22.21 20.39
CA GLU A 220 7.22 -22.22 20.36
C GLU A 220 7.75 -21.88 18.96
N ASP A 221 7.21 -22.50 17.91
CA ASP A 221 7.58 -22.21 16.52
C ASP A 221 7.31 -20.76 16.14
N ASN A 222 6.18 -20.20 16.58
CA ASN A 222 5.86 -18.78 16.36
C ASN A 222 6.84 -17.85 17.08
N ARG A 223 7.27 -18.21 18.29
CA ARG A 223 8.27 -17.43 19.04
C ARG A 223 9.62 -17.43 18.32
N LEU A 224 10.07 -18.60 17.86
CA LEU A 224 11.31 -18.76 17.10
C LEU A 224 11.23 -18.05 15.74
N ARG A 225 10.10 -18.17 15.03
CA ARG A 225 9.85 -17.49 13.76
C ARG A 225 10.03 -15.99 13.91
N LYS A 226 9.41 -15.39 14.93
CA LYS A 226 9.57 -13.95 15.23
C LYS A 226 11.02 -13.58 15.53
N SER A 227 11.77 -14.43 16.24
CA SER A 227 13.18 -14.19 16.53
C SER A 227 14.05 -14.20 15.26
N VAL A 228 13.85 -15.18 14.38
CA VAL A 228 14.60 -15.32 13.12
C VAL A 228 14.29 -14.16 12.17
N LEU A 229 13.02 -13.78 12.05
CA LEU A 229 12.61 -12.67 11.20
C LEU A 229 13.21 -11.33 11.65
N ARG A 230 13.29 -11.10 12.98
CA ARG A 230 13.96 -9.93 13.54
C ARG A 230 15.47 -9.93 13.26
N SER A 231 16.15 -11.07 13.44
CA SER A 231 17.59 -11.15 13.15
C SER A 231 17.93 -10.97 11.66
N CYS A 232 16.99 -11.29 10.76
CA CYS A 232 17.15 -11.11 9.32
C CYS A 232 16.71 -9.73 8.81
N GLY A 233 16.25 -8.81 9.68
CA GLY A 233 15.74 -7.49 9.29
C GLY A 233 14.46 -7.53 8.44
N LYS A 234 13.71 -8.65 8.48
CA LYS A 234 12.53 -8.89 7.65
C LYS A 234 11.29 -9.11 8.52
N ASP A 235 11.12 -8.30 9.55
CA ASP A 235 9.92 -8.33 10.37
C ASP A 235 8.77 -7.66 9.58
N PRO A 236 7.66 -8.35 9.30
CA PRO A 236 6.54 -7.80 8.52
C PRO A 236 5.84 -6.59 9.17
N PHE A 237 6.15 -6.27 10.43
CA PHE A 237 5.56 -5.12 11.16
C PHE A 237 6.46 -3.87 11.23
N VAL A 238 7.68 -3.92 10.70
CA VAL A 238 8.52 -2.72 10.56
C VAL A 238 8.12 -2.01 9.27
N LYS A 239 7.40 -0.88 9.41
CA LYS A 239 6.98 -0.03 8.31
C LYS A 239 8.18 0.39 7.45
N ASN A 240 8.27 -0.15 6.23
CA ASN A 240 9.06 0.48 5.18
C ASN A 240 8.35 1.77 4.76
N SER A 241 8.82 2.91 5.28
CA SER A 241 8.55 4.22 4.70
C SER A 241 9.38 4.36 3.42
N GLY A 242 8.78 4.16 2.25
CA GLY A 242 9.51 4.28 0.98
C GLY A 242 8.63 4.27 -0.26
N HIS A 243 8.44 5.48 -0.81
CA HIS A 243 8.09 5.85 -2.19
C HIS A 243 7.00 5.08 -2.94
N GLU A 244 5.82 5.69 -3.02
CA GLU A 244 4.88 5.49 -4.13
C GLU A 244 5.49 6.11 -5.40
N HIS A 245 5.81 5.26 -6.38
CA HIS A 245 6.08 5.67 -7.75
C HIS A 245 4.77 5.66 -8.53
N ASP A 246 4.32 6.85 -8.93
CA ASP A 246 3.16 7.07 -9.80
C ASP A 246 3.61 6.83 -11.26
N ASN A 247 3.21 5.69 -11.83
CA ASN A 247 3.46 5.38 -13.25
C ASN A 247 2.30 5.94 -14.08
N GLY A 248 2.58 7.03 -14.79
CA GLY A 248 1.67 7.68 -15.72
C GLY A 248 1.61 6.97 -17.07
N ASP A 249 0.55 6.22 -17.30
CA ASP A 249 0.14 5.82 -18.65
C ASP A 249 -0.66 6.98 -19.27
N ARG A 250 -0.01 7.78 -20.13
CA ARG A 250 -0.64 8.82 -20.95
C ARG A 250 -1.00 8.25 -22.31
N GLU A 251 -2.24 7.78 -22.46
CA GLU A 251 -2.88 7.63 -23.77
C GLU A 251 -3.71 8.88 -24.06
N SER A 252 -3.41 9.57 -25.16
CA SER A 252 -4.03 10.83 -25.57
C SER A 252 -5.38 10.58 -26.24
N ASP A 253 -6.41 10.33 -25.43
CA ASP A 253 -7.80 10.38 -25.86
C ASP A 253 -8.33 11.81 -25.67
N THR A 254 -8.69 12.48 -26.77
CA THR A 254 -9.16 13.88 -26.77
C THR A 254 -10.65 14.01 -26.43
N THR A 255 -11.31 12.90 -26.10
CA THR A 255 -12.71 12.85 -25.71
C THR A 255 -12.86 13.25 -24.24
N ILE A 256 -13.46 14.41 -23.95
CA ILE A 256 -13.74 14.86 -22.58
C ILE A 256 -14.83 13.96 -21.98
N LYS A 257 -14.49 13.15 -20.99
CA LYS A 257 -15.45 12.24 -20.34
C LYS A 257 -16.30 13.01 -19.32
N PRO A 258 -17.57 12.63 -19.11
CA PRO A 258 -18.41 13.22 -18.05
C PRO A 258 -17.73 13.04 -16.67
N GLY A 259 -17.49 14.17 -16.00
CA GLY A 259 -16.72 14.30 -14.75
C GLY A 259 -15.29 14.88 -14.89
N GLU A 260 -14.76 15.01 -16.12
CA GLU A 260 -13.40 15.56 -16.38
C GLU A 260 -13.37 17.07 -16.67
N ALA A 261 -14.54 17.67 -16.95
CA ALA A 261 -14.70 19.10 -17.07
C ALA A 261 -15.15 19.69 -15.73
N CYS A 262 -14.56 20.82 -15.34
CA CYS A 262 -15.02 21.59 -14.20
C CYS A 262 -15.48 22.95 -14.69
N LEU A 263 -16.72 23.30 -14.40
CA LEU A 263 -17.19 24.68 -14.53
C LEU A 263 -16.99 25.36 -13.18
N ALA A 264 -16.01 26.25 -13.09
CA ALA A 264 -15.86 27.14 -11.95
C ALA A 264 -16.33 28.52 -12.38
N SER A 265 -17.43 29.00 -11.81
CA SER A 265 -17.92 30.36 -12.03
C SER A 265 -17.76 31.14 -10.73
N ALA A 266 -17.12 32.31 -10.80
CA ALA A 266 -16.94 33.19 -9.65
C ALA A 266 -17.87 34.39 -9.80
N CYS A 267 -18.67 34.67 -8.77
CA CYS A 267 -19.48 35.88 -8.69
C CYS A 267 -18.78 36.88 -7.77
N THR A 268 -18.47 38.06 -8.30
CA THR A 268 -18.05 39.21 -7.48
C THR A 268 -19.31 39.98 -7.12
N PHE A 269 -19.78 39.88 -5.88
CA PHE A 269 -20.71 40.88 -5.35
C PHE A 269 -19.88 42.13 -5.02
N LEU A 270 -20.16 43.22 -5.75
CA LEU A 270 -19.61 44.55 -5.48
C LEU A 270 -20.14 45.11 -4.15
#